data_AF-A0A257TSI1-F1
#
_entry.id   AF-A0A257TSI1-F1
#
_cell.length_a   1.000
_cell.length_b   1.000
_cell.length_c   1.000
_cell.angle_alpha   90.00
_cell.angle_beta   90.00
_cell.angle_gamma   90.00
#
_symmetry.space_group_name_H-M   'P 1'
#
loop_
_entity.id
_entity.type
_entity.pdbx_description
1 polymer ?
#
loop_
_entity_poly.entity_id
_entity_poly.type
_entity_poly.pdbx_seq_one_letter_code
_entity_poly.pdbx_strand_id
1 'polypeptide(L)'
;MPLRRDEAFVLARYPFRERDFVVVLLGRAGGQLRVVARRVRALRASHATATEPLAHVRVSYFERAGSELATLDEAEVIRSAFDLASRPPAWAAGQVVAELALVYTQPGQRNEPAFRLVERCVTCLLDGHDPAAVAWYA
;
A
#
# COMPACT_ATOMS: atom_id res chain seq x y z
N MET A 1 17.13 1.18 16.24
CA MET A 1 15.92 1.36 15.41
C MET A 1 15.08 0.12 15.61
N PRO A 2 13.91 0.19 16.25
CA PRO A 2 13.08 -0.99 16.45
C PRO A 2 12.56 -1.50 15.12
N LEU A 3 12.62 -2.82 14.92
CA LEU A 3 11.95 -3.48 13.81
C LEU A 3 10.46 -3.56 14.13
N ARG A 4 9.63 -2.97 13.27
CA ARG A 4 8.17 -3.09 13.31
C ARG A 4 7.72 -4.09 12.25
N ARG A 5 6.57 -4.72 12.50
CA ARG A 5 5.86 -5.54 11.52
C ARG A 5 4.41 -5.11 11.47
N ASP A 6 3.84 -5.05 10.28
CA ASP A 6 2.43 -4.73 10.08
C ASP A 6 1.88 -5.42 8.84
N GLU A 7 0.56 -5.54 8.79
CA GLU A 7 -0.22 -5.85 7.60
C GLU A 7 -0.63 -4.51 6.97
N ALA A 8 -0.44 -4.32 5.67
CA ALA A 8 -0.60 -3.01 5.05
C ALA A 8 -1.09 -3.05 3.60
N PHE A 9 -1.78 -1.99 3.17
CA PHE A 9 -2.01 -1.72 1.76
C PHE A 9 -1.04 -0.67 1.24
N VAL A 10 -0.50 -0.88 0.04
CA VAL A 10 0.26 0.15 -0.67
C VAL A 10 -0.70 1.18 -1.25
N LEU A 11 -0.60 2.43 -0.77
CA LEU A 11 -1.43 3.53 -1.26
C LEU A 11 -0.78 4.24 -2.45
N ALA A 12 0.52 4.50 -2.36
CA ALA A 12 1.25 5.25 -3.39
C ALA A 12 2.72 4.88 -3.44
N ARG A 13 3.33 5.11 -4.60
CA ARG A 13 4.75 4.88 -4.86
C ARG A 13 5.34 6.07 -5.62
N TYR A 14 6.43 6.63 -5.09
CA TYR A 14 7.14 7.76 -5.69
C TYR A 14 8.61 7.41 -5.92
N PRO A 15 9.20 7.76 -7.08
CA PRO A 15 10.64 7.63 -7.28
C PRO A 15 11.44 8.36 -6.19
N PHE A 16 12.50 7.72 -5.68
CA PHE A 16 13.39 8.30 -4.68
C PHE A 16 14.84 8.00 -5.05
N ARG A 17 15.64 9.03 -5.32
CA ARG A 17 17.00 8.85 -5.87
C ARG A 17 16.97 7.95 -7.12
N GLU A 18 18.11 7.43 -7.58
CA GLU A 18 18.18 6.70 -8.85
C GLU A 18 17.48 5.32 -8.84
N ARG A 19 17.47 4.62 -7.71
CA ARG A 19 17.03 3.21 -7.62
C ARG A 19 16.12 2.89 -6.44
N ASP A 20 15.74 3.89 -5.67
CA ASP A 20 14.92 3.72 -4.49
C ASP A 20 13.52 4.30 -4.75
N PHE A 21 12.57 3.94 -3.89
CA PHE A 21 11.22 4.50 -3.93
C PHE A 21 10.78 4.88 -2.53
N VAL A 22 9.98 5.94 -2.41
CA VAL A 22 9.14 6.13 -1.24
C VAL A 22 7.81 5.43 -1.51
N VAL A 23 7.46 4.51 -0.61
CA VAL A 23 6.18 3.79 -0.64
C VAL A 23 5.35 4.29 0.54
N VAL A 24 4.11 4.67 0.27
CA VAL A 24 3.15 5.04 1.32
C VAL A 24 2.24 3.86 1.58
N LEU A 25 2.16 3.47 2.85
CA LEU A 25 1.41 2.32 3.30
C LEU A 25 0.30 2.77 4.24
N LEU A 26 -0.87 2.12 4.15
CA LEU A 26 -1.86 2.10 5.22
C LEU A 26 -1.67 0.82 6.03
N GLY A 27 -0.96 0.91 7.15
CA GLY A 27 -0.79 -0.18 8.09
C GLY A 27 -2.04 -0.40 8.93
N ARG A 28 -2.38 -1.65 9.18
CA ARG A 28 -3.52 -2.06 9.99
C ARG A 28 -3.36 -1.66 11.45
N ALA A 29 -2.16 -1.84 11.99
CA ALA A 29 -1.83 -1.48 13.36
C ALA A 29 -1.26 -0.06 13.46
N GLY A 30 -0.38 0.31 12.54
CA GLY A 30 0.38 1.57 12.58
C GLY A 30 -0.29 2.78 11.93
N GLY A 31 -1.38 2.60 11.20
CA GLY A 31 -1.98 3.67 10.40
C GLY A 31 -1.12 4.01 9.18
N GLN A 32 -1.25 5.24 8.68
CA GLN A 32 -0.49 5.65 7.51
C GLN A 32 1.00 5.81 7.85
N LEU A 33 1.89 5.25 7.03
CA LEU A 33 3.34 5.41 7.18
C LEU A 33 4.06 5.47 5.83
N ARG A 34 5.24 6.11 5.81
CA ARG A 34 6.07 6.26 4.61
C ARG A 34 7.37 5.49 4.81
N VAL A 35 7.69 4.60 3.87
CA VAL A 35 8.91 3.80 3.88
C VAL A 35 9.78 4.09 2.67
N VAL A 36 11.09 4.10 2.85
CA VAL A 36 12.04 4.06 1.75
C VAL A 36 12.34 2.60 1.42
N ALA A 37 11.96 2.18 0.22
CA ALA A 37 12.33 0.91 -0.37
C ALA A 37 13.66 1.08 -1.13
N ARG A 38 14.77 0.64 -0.52
CA ARG A 38 16.11 0.78 -1.11
C ARG A 38 16.41 -0.37 -2.08
N ARG A 39 17.08 -0.07 -3.19
CA ARG A 39 17.63 -1.07 -4.13
C ARG A 39 16.59 -2.11 -4.60
N VAL A 40 15.46 -1.64 -5.13
CA VAL A 40 14.42 -2.52 -5.73
C VAL A 40 14.97 -3.34 -6.93
N ARG A 41 16.17 -3.02 -7.44
CA ARG A 41 16.79 -3.62 -8.64
C ARG A 41 17.42 -5.02 -8.50
N ALA A 42 17.20 -5.79 -7.43
CA ALA A 42 17.83 -7.12 -7.35
C ALA A 42 17.10 -8.20 -6.53
N LEU A 43 15.82 -8.03 -6.19
CA LEU A 43 15.10 -9.03 -5.41
C LEU A 43 13.97 -9.66 -6.22
N ARG A 44 13.81 -10.97 -6.01
CA ARG A 44 12.86 -11.90 -6.64
C ARG A 44 11.53 -11.21 -6.98
N ALA A 45 10.90 -11.60 -8.09
CA ALA A 45 9.71 -10.99 -8.68
C ALA A 45 8.59 -10.56 -7.70
N SER A 46 8.53 -11.15 -6.50
CA SER A 46 7.64 -10.75 -5.40
C SER A 46 7.83 -9.30 -4.89
N HIS A 47 9.04 -8.74 -4.83
CA HIS A 47 9.26 -7.41 -4.23
C HIS A 47 8.78 -6.26 -5.10
N ALA A 48 8.82 -6.41 -6.43
CA ALA A 48 8.28 -5.40 -7.34
C ALA A 48 6.78 -5.25 -7.11
N THR A 49 6.03 -6.36 -7.14
CA THR A 49 4.59 -6.39 -6.86
C THR A 49 4.25 -5.97 -5.43
N ALA A 50 5.08 -6.29 -4.44
CA ALA A 50 4.86 -5.89 -3.04
C ALA A 50 4.95 -4.38 -2.79
N THR A 51 5.50 -3.62 -3.73
CA THR A 51 5.58 -2.15 -3.63
C THR A 51 4.69 -1.44 -4.65
N GLU A 52 3.91 -2.20 -5.43
CA GLU A 52 2.92 -1.63 -6.34
C GLU A 52 1.65 -1.19 -5.60
N PRO A 53 1.00 -0.10 -6.03
CA PRO A 53 -0.28 0.35 -5.46
C PRO A 53 -1.31 -0.77 -5.37
N LEU A 54 -2.15 -0.71 -4.33
CA LEU A 54 -3.22 -1.66 -3.99
C LEU A 54 -2.76 -3.05 -3.55
N ALA A 55 -1.46 -3.36 -3.59
CA ALA A 55 -0.96 -4.62 -3.05
C ALA A 55 -1.25 -4.70 -1.54
N HIS A 56 -1.81 -5.84 -1.12
CA HIS A 56 -1.97 -6.19 0.28
C HIS A 56 -0.73 -6.97 0.72
N VAL A 57 -0.02 -6.44 1.71
CA VAL A 57 1.33 -6.91 2.06
C VAL A 57 1.50 -7.07 3.55
N ARG A 58 2.38 -8.00 3.93
CA ARG A 58 3.01 -8.03 5.24
C ARG A 58 4.37 -7.36 5.13
N VAL A 59 4.63 -6.36 5.96
CA VAL A 59 5.85 -5.57 5.91
C VAL A 59 6.62 -5.64 7.21
N SER A 60 7.94 -5.58 7.11
CA SER A 60 8.83 -5.21 8.21
C SER A 60 9.58 -3.93 7.87
N TYR A 61 9.75 -3.05 8.84
CA TYR A 61 10.44 -1.78 8.63
C TYR A 61 11.11 -1.26 9.89
N PHE A 62 12.15 -0.45 9.70
CA PHE A 62 12.88 0.21 10.78
C PHE A 62 12.42 1.65 10.93
N GLU A 63 11.88 1.98 12.11
CA GLU A 63 11.55 3.35 12.50
C GLU A 63 12.80 4.06 13.05
N ARG A 64 13.01 5.30 12.61
CA ARG A 64 14.03 6.19 13.18
C ARG A 64 13.33 7.26 14.02
N ALA A 65 13.73 7.39 15.28
CA ALA A 65 13.27 8.49 16.11
C ALA A 65 13.55 9.83 15.42
N GLY A 66 12.54 10.69 15.32
CA GLY A 66 12.62 12.00 14.68
C GLY A 66 12.64 12.00 13.15
N SER A 67 12.31 10.89 12.48
CA SER A 67 12.19 10.84 11.01
C SER A 67 10.77 10.48 10.58
N GLU A 68 10.25 11.20 9.60
CA GLU A 68 8.96 10.89 8.95
C GLU A 68 9.06 9.72 7.95
N LEU A 69 10.28 9.25 7.65
CA LEU A 69 10.53 8.16 6.72
C LEU A 69 11.16 6.98 7.46
N ALA A 70 10.45 5.86 7.48
CA ALA A 70 11.01 4.57 7.88
C ALA A 70 11.82 3.95 6.73
N THR A 71 12.60 2.92 7.04
CA THR A 71 13.30 2.12 6.00
C THR A 71 12.64 0.75 5.90
N LEU A 72 12.20 0.38 4.70
CA LEU A 72 11.63 -0.94 4.42
C LEU A 72 12.72 -2.01 4.57
N ASP A 73 12.41 -3.09 5.26
CA ASP A 73 13.28 -4.25 5.45
C ASP A 73 12.79 -5.42 4.58
N GLU A 74 11.56 -5.89 4.78
CA GLU A 74 10.92 -6.95 4.00
C GLU A 74 9.48 -6.57 3.62
N ALA A 75 9.02 -7.05 2.46
CA ALA A 75 7.63 -6.94 2.02
C ALA A 75 7.19 -8.24 1.33
N GLU A 76 6.22 -8.93 1.94
CA GLU A 76 5.63 -10.17 1.44
C GLU A 76 4.22 -9.88 0.93
N VAL A 77 3.91 -10.31 -0.29
CA VAL A 77 2.57 -10.14 -0.88
C VAL A 77 1.60 -11.13 -0.25
N ILE A 78 0.58 -10.63 0.44
CA ILE A 78 -0.59 -11.40 0.88
C ILE A 78 -1.56 -11.54 -0.30
N ARG A 79 -1.81 -10.44 -1.01
CA ARG A 79 -2.65 -10.41 -2.21
C ARG A 79 -2.13 -9.37 -3.20
N SER A 80 -1.96 -9.81 -4.45
CA SER A 80 -1.57 -8.95 -5.57
C SER A 80 -2.79 -8.24 -6.14
N ALA A 81 -2.63 -6.97 -6.52
CA ALA A 81 -3.60 -6.21 -7.31
C ALA A 81 -3.29 -6.23 -8.82
N PHE A 82 -2.29 -6.99 -9.25
CA PHE A 82 -1.81 -7.02 -10.63
C PHE A 82 -2.91 -7.34 -11.66
N ASP A 83 -3.87 -8.20 -11.31
CA ASP A 83 -4.97 -8.57 -12.21
C ASP A 83 -5.86 -7.38 -12.58
N LEU A 84 -5.91 -6.34 -11.74
CA LEU A 84 -6.61 -5.09 -12.05
C LEU A 84 -5.98 -4.37 -13.26
N ALA A 85 -4.69 -4.56 -13.54
CA ALA A 85 -4.02 -3.91 -14.67
C ALA A 85 -4.63 -4.30 -16.03
N SER A 86 -5.23 -5.49 -16.12
CA SER A 86 -5.97 -5.95 -17.31
C SER A 86 -7.37 -5.34 -17.45
N ARG A 87 -7.85 -4.61 -16.43
CA ARG A 87 -9.20 -4.04 -16.35
C ARG A 87 -9.14 -2.56 -15.98
N PRO A 88 -8.87 -1.66 -16.94
CA PRO A 88 -8.59 -0.24 -16.66
C PRO A 88 -9.63 0.47 -15.78
N PRO A 89 -10.96 0.26 -15.92
CA PRO A 89 -11.93 0.87 -15.03
C PRO A 89 -11.79 0.41 -13.58
N ALA A 90 -11.48 -0.88 -13.35
CA ALA A 90 -11.27 -1.42 -12.02
C ALA A 90 -9.96 -0.92 -11.40
N TRP A 91 -8.90 -0.81 -12.21
CA TRP A 91 -7.65 -0.18 -11.79
C TRP A 91 -7.87 1.28 -11.36
N ALA A 92 -8.59 2.07 -12.18
CA ALA A 92 -8.89 3.47 -11.87
C ALA A 92 -9.70 3.62 -10.58
N ALA A 93 -10.74 2.82 -10.37
CA ALA A 93 -11.50 2.82 -9.13
C ALA A 93 -10.62 2.46 -7.91
N GLY A 94 -9.71 1.50 -8.06
CA GLY A 94 -8.74 1.18 -7.02
C GLY A 94 -7.81 2.36 -6.69
N GLN A 95 -7.36 3.11 -7.69
CA GLN A 95 -6.55 4.31 -7.45
C GLN A 95 -7.33 5.38 -6.68
N VAL A 96 -8.62 5.59 -6.98
CA VAL A 96 -9.48 6.49 -6.21
C VAL A 96 -9.54 6.06 -4.74
N VAL A 97 -9.75 4.77 -4.47
CA VAL A 97 -9.76 4.22 -3.11
C VAL A 97 -8.43 4.49 -2.38
N ALA A 98 -7.30 4.24 -3.04
CA ALA A 98 -5.98 4.48 -2.46
C ALA A 98 -5.72 5.97 -2.20
N GLU A 99 -6.16 6.86 -3.09
CA GLU A 99 -6.02 8.31 -2.95
C GLU A 99 -6.88 8.84 -1.80
N LEU A 100 -8.14 8.39 -1.68
CA LEU A 100 -9.00 8.74 -0.55
C LEU A 100 -8.37 8.29 0.78
N ALA A 101 -7.88 7.05 0.84
CA ALA A 101 -7.17 6.58 2.03
C ALA A 101 -5.90 7.41 2.32
N LEU A 102 -5.15 7.81 1.29
CA LEU A 102 -3.96 8.64 1.43
C LEU A 102 -4.29 10.02 2.00
N VAL A 103 -5.38 10.64 1.55
CA VAL A 103 -5.79 11.99 1.94
C VAL A 103 -6.43 12.01 3.34
N TYR A 104 -7.26 11.02 3.66
CA TYR A 104 -8.13 11.08 4.84
C TYR A 104 -7.65 10.25 6.05
N THR A 105 -6.54 9.52 5.93
CA THR A 105 -5.94 8.80 7.07
C THR A 105 -4.76 9.58 7.67
N GLN A 106 -4.66 9.59 9.00
CA GLN A 106 -3.61 10.31 9.71
C GLN A 106 -2.34 9.46 9.88
N PRO A 107 -1.14 10.02 9.67
CA PRO A 107 0.12 9.31 9.91
C PRO A 107 0.26 8.81 11.34
N GLY A 108 0.68 7.56 11.51
CA GLY A 108 0.94 6.95 12.82
C GLY A 108 -0.30 6.69 13.69
N GLN A 109 -1.50 6.94 13.17
CA GLN A 109 -2.75 6.69 13.89
C GLN A 109 -3.52 5.52 13.28
N ARG A 110 -3.73 4.50 14.09
CA ARG A 110 -4.53 3.33 13.70
C ARG A 110 -5.93 3.75 13.27
N ASN A 111 -6.34 3.31 12.08
CA ASN A 111 -7.69 3.52 11.54
C ASN A 111 -8.23 2.21 10.95
N GLU A 112 -8.76 1.34 11.81
CA GLU A 112 -9.31 0.04 11.40
C GLU A 112 -10.49 0.15 10.42
N PRO A 113 -11.45 1.09 10.58
CA PRO A 113 -12.52 1.26 9.60
C PRO A 113 -12.00 1.57 8.19
N ALA A 114 -11.03 2.49 8.06
CA ALA A 114 -10.43 2.81 6.77
C ALA A 114 -9.66 1.62 6.18
N PHE A 115 -8.90 0.90 7.01
CA PHE A 115 -8.18 -0.30 6.58
C PHE A 115 -9.14 -1.36 6.00
N ARG A 116 -10.23 -1.66 6.72
CA ARG A 116 -11.25 -2.62 6.28
C ARG A 116 -12.01 -2.14 5.04
N LEU A 117 -12.23 -0.84 4.90
CA LEU A 117 -12.86 -0.26 3.71
C LEU A 117 -11.98 -0.48 2.48
N VAL A 118 -10.68 -0.15 2.56
CA VAL A 118 -9.71 -0.39 1.47
C VAL A 118 -9.66 -1.88 1.12
N GLU A 119 -9.55 -2.77 2.13
CA GLU A 119 -9.55 -4.22 1.92
C GLU A 119 -10.81 -4.67 1.17
N ARG A 120 -11.98 -4.18 1.57
CA ARG A 120 -13.25 -4.55 0.95
C ARG A 120 -13.34 -4.05 -0.49
N CYS A 121 -12.98 -2.79 -0.74
CA CYS A 121 -13.01 -2.19 -2.07
C CYS A 121 -12.07 -2.92 -3.03
N VAL A 122 -10.83 -3.19 -2.62
CA VAL A 122 -9.86 -3.93 -3.44
C VAL A 122 -10.36 -5.35 -3.72
N THR A 123 -10.93 -6.03 -2.73
CA THR A 123 -11.51 -7.37 -2.91
C THR A 123 -12.66 -7.35 -3.91
N CYS A 124 -13.62 -6.42 -3.78
CA CYS A 124 -14.73 -6.28 -4.73
C CYS A 124 -14.24 -6.04 -6.17
N LEU A 125 -13.22 -5.21 -6.35
CA LEU A 125 -12.64 -4.94 -7.67
C LEU A 125 -11.98 -6.21 -8.24
N LEU A 126 -11.27 -6.98 -7.42
CA LEU A 126 -10.66 -8.24 -7.84
C LEU A 126 -11.70 -9.29 -8.23
N ASP A 127 -12.81 -9.37 -7.48
CA ASP A 127 -13.93 -10.29 -7.72
C ASP A 127 -14.80 -9.87 -8.93
N GLY A 128 -14.53 -8.72 -9.56
CA GLY A 128 -15.17 -8.29 -10.79
C GLY A 128 -16.48 -7.51 -10.60
N HIS A 129 -16.72 -6.97 -9.41
CA HIS A 129 -17.84 -6.06 -9.17
C HIS A 129 -17.70 -4.75 -9.97
N ASP A 130 -18.82 -4.03 -10.12
CA ASP A 130 -18.87 -2.74 -10.83
C ASP A 130 -17.90 -1.71 -10.20
N PRO A 131 -16.87 -1.27 -10.95
CA PRO A 131 -15.90 -0.29 -10.46
C PRO A 131 -16.51 1.04 -10.06
N ALA A 132 -17.57 1.49 -10.73
CA ALA A 132 -18.22 2.74 -10.39
C ALA A 132 -18.86 2.65 -8.99
N ALA A 133 -19.63 1.59 -8.72
CA ALA A 133 -20.22 1.35 -7.41
C ALA A 133 -19.17 1.29 -6.28
N VAL A 134 -18.00 0.69 -6.53
CA VAL A 134 -16.90 0.66 -5.56
C VAL A 134 -16.37 2.06 -5.29
N ALA A 135 -16.11 2.86 -6.34
CA ALA A 135 -15.60 4.22 -6.20
C ALA A 135 -16.59 5.16 -5.49
N TRP A 136 -17.90 4.99 -5.70
CA TRP A 136 -18.94 5.78 -5.01
C TRP A 136 -19.12 5.44 -3.54
N TYR A 137 -18.78 4.21 -3.15
CA TYR A 137 -18.89 3.74 -1.76
C TYR A 137 -17.68 4.14 -0.89
N ALA A 138 -16.52 4.29 -1.52
CA ALA A 138 -15.25 4.60 -0.87
C ALA A 138 -15.17 6.03 -0.32
#